data_AF-A0A0W0EVE6-F1
#
_entry.id   AF-A0A0W0EVE6-F1
#
_cell.length_a   1.000
_cell.length_b   1.000
_cell.length_c   1.000
_cell.angle_alpha   90.00
_cell.angle_beta   90.00
_cell.angle_gamma   90.00
#
_symmetry.space_group_name_H-M   'P 1'
#
loop_
_entity.id
_entity.type
_entity.pdbx_description
1 polymer ?
#
loop_
_entity_poly.entity_id
_entity_poly.type
_entity_poly.pdbx_seq_one_letter_code
_entity_poly.pdbx_strand_id
1 'polypeptide(L)'
;MSSAFVSYLTIAKHLPDDNPTVLEARTIASQLSNVRFSDIAPPDLEAEAHAREHLETDGEDMDENEEVADKRKMEGLEDMLARLTPGTNAMPSQARPTMDDVHRLKYRLRVLSKAAGLGINWS
;
A
#
# COMPACT_ATOMS: atom_id res chain seq x y z
N MET A 1 -1.31 -3.53 -10.78
CA MET A 1 -1.25 -4.89 -11.38
C MET A 1 -2.34 -5.84 -10.85
N SER A 2 -2.74 -5.81 -9.57
CA SER A 2 -3.87 -6.63 -9.09
C SER A 2 -5.20 -6.35 -9.82
N SER A 3 -5.44 -5.09 -10.21
CA SER A 3 -6.57 -4.70 -11.06
C SER A 3 -6.54 -5.36 -12.44
N ALA A 4 -5.36 -5.46 -13.07
CA ALA A 4 -5.19 -6.17 -14.33
C ALA A 4 -5.45 -7.69 -14.19
N PHE A 5 -5.13 -8.28 -13.04
CA PHE A 5 -5.45 -9.68 -12.75
C PHE A 5 -6.96 -9.90 -12.61
N VAL A 6 -7.68 -8.99 -11.94
CA VAL A 6 -9.16 -9.01 -11.91
C VAL A 6 -9.73 -8.92 -13.33
N SER A 7 -9.24 -7.97 -14.14
CA SER A 7 -9.66 -7.84 -15.55
C SER A 7 -9.36 -9.10 -16.36
N TYR A 8 -8.22 -9.74 -16.16
CA TYR A 8 -7.91 -11.01 -16.83
C TYR A 8 -8.91 -12.11 -16.46
N LEU A 9 -9.26 -12.25 -15.19
CA LEU A 9 -10.21 -13.27 -14.74
C LEU A 9 -11.63 -13.03 -15.28
N THR A 10 -12.10 -11.78 -15.29
CA THR A 10 -13.46 -11.45 -15.73
C THR A 10 -13.59 -11.33 -17.25
N ILE A 11 -12.58 -10.79 -17.93
CA ILE A 11 -12.62 -10.54 -19.38
C ILE A 11 -12.04 -11.72 -20.17
N ALA A 12 -10.84 -12.20 -19.82
CA ALA A 12 -10.16 -13.23 -20.62
C ALA A 12 -10.57 -14.66 -20.25
N LYS A 13 -10.90 -14.92 -18.99
CA LYS A 13 -11.39 -16.22 -18.52
C LYS A 13 -12.91 -16.30 -18.39
N HIS A 14 -13.62 -15.18 -18.58
CA HIS A 14 -15.09 -15.09 -18.43
C HIS A 14 -15.61 -15.69 -17.13
N LEU A 15 -14.84 -15.56 -16.04
CA LEU A 15 -15.29 -16.03 -14.74
C LEU A 15 -16.40 -15.09 -14.21
N PRO A 16 -17.47 -15.63 -13.61
CA PRO A 16 -18.48 -14.82 -12.94
C PRO A 16 -17.87 -13.91 -11.87
N ASP A 17 -18.49 -12.75 -11.63
CA ASP A 17 -18.03 -11.83 -10.57
C ASP A 17 -18.08 -12.47 -9.17
N ASP A 18 -19.03 -13.38 -8.95
CA ASP A 18 -19.17 -14.15 -7.70
C ASP A 18 -18.18 -15.33 -7.60
N ASN A 19 -17.32 -15.52 -8.61
CA ASN A 19 -16.31 -16.57 -8.54
C ASN A 19 -15.35 -16.29 -7.39
N PRO A 20 -15.05 -17.28 -6.52
CA PRO A 20 -14.18 -17.06 -5.37
C PRO A 20 -12.78 -16.54 -5.75
N THR A 21 -12.29 -16.88 -6.94
CA THR A 21 -11.01 -16.37 -7.46
C THR A 21 -11.07 -14.89 -7.83
N VAL A 22 -12.19 -14.45 -8.39
CA VAL A 22 -12.44 -13.04 -8.75
C VAL A 22 -12.63 -12.21 -7.48
N LEU A 23 -13.40 -12.72 -6.52
CA LEU A 23 -13.60 -12.08 -5.22
C LEU A 23 -12.27 -11.91 -4.47
N GLU A 24 -11.46 -12.96 -4.37
CA GLU A 24 -10.14 -12.91 -3.72
C GLU A 24 -9.20 -11.92 -4.44
N ALA A 25 -9.18 -11.91 -5.78
CA ALA A 25 -8.39 -10.95 -6.56
C ALA A 25 -8.82 -9.49 -6.30
N ARG A 26 -10.13 -9.23 -6.18
CA ARG A 26 -10.68 -7.90 -5.83
C ARG A 26 -10.30 -7.50 -4.41
N THR A 27 -10.39 -8.43 -3.46
CA THR A 27 -9.98 -8.20 -2.06
C THR A 27 -8.50 -7.85 -2.00
N ILE A 28 -7.62 -8.60 -2.67
CA ILE A 28 -6.18 -8.31 -2.71
C ILE A 28 -5.93 -6.94 -3.38
N ALA A 29 -6.65 -6.63 -4.46
CA ALA A 29 -6.52 -5.34 -5.13
C ALA A 29 -6.89 -4.15 -4.23
N SER A 30 -7.99 -4.27 -3.48
CA SER A 30 -8.43 -3.26 -2.52
C SER A 30 -7.49 -3.15 -1.33
N GLN A 31 -6.92 -4.26 -0.86
CA GLN A 31 -5.95 -4.24 0.24
C GLN A 31 -4.64 -3.56 -0.21
N LEU A 32 -4.16 -3.84 -1.43
CA LEU A 32 -2.96 -3.20 -1.98
C LEU A 32 -3.17 -1.72 -2.32
N SER A 33 -4.36 -1.27 -2.69
CA SER A 33 -4.63 0.16 -2.94
C SER A 33 -4.59 0.99 -1.66
N ASN A 34 -4.75 0.36 -0.50
CA ASN A 34 -4.72 1.02 0.80
C ASN A 34 -3.30 1.05 1.41
N VAL A 35 -2.30 0.42 0.77
CA VAL A 35 -0.90 0.45 1.21
C VAL A 35 -0.22 1.69 0.62
N ARG A 36 0.22 2.62 1.47
CA ARG A 36 1.10 3.72 1.04
C ARG A 36 2.56 3.30 1.18
N PHE A 37 3.45 3.89 0.38
CA PHE A 37 4.88 3.61 0.49
C PHE A 37 5.45 3.97 1.87
N SER A 38 4.95 5.05 2.47
CA SER A 38 5.30 5.49 3.82
C SER A 38 4.91 4.50 4.93
N ASP A 39 4.00 3.56 4.67
CA ASP A 39 3.58 2.56 5.65
C ASP A 39 4.52 1.34 5.70
N ILE A 40 5.27 1.09 4.61
CA ILE A 40 6.06 -0.14 4.42
C ILE A 40 7.56 0.10 4.29
N ALA A 41 7.97 1.32 4.00
CA ALA A 41 9.34 1.78 4.07
C ALA A 41 9.45 2.78 5.23
N PRO A 42 10.00 2.37 6.40
CA PRO A 42 10.32 3.30 7.46
C PRO A 42 11.24 4.41 6.91
N PRO A 43 11.15 5.65 7.41
CA PRO A 43 12.16 6.66 7.13
C PRO A 43 13.53 6.10 7.48
N ASP A 44 14.49 6.25 6.57
CA ASP A 44 15.87 5.90 6.85
C ASP A 44 16.45 6.90 7.86
N LEU A 45 16.42 6.51 9.14
CA LEU A 45 16.86 7.34 10.25
C LEU A 45 18.36 7.67 10.18
N GLU A 46 19.15 6.83 9.51
CA GLU A 46 20.58 7.05 9.30
C GLU A 46 20.80 8.11 8.21
N ALA A 47 20.03 8.02 7.12
CA ALA A 47 20.01 9.07 6.09
C ALA A 47 19.49 10.41 6.63
N GLU A 48 18.45 10.40 7.48
CA GLU A 48 17.87 11.61 8.08
C GLU A 48 18.83 12.24 9.11
N ALA A 49 19.54 11.43 9.90
CA ALA A 49 20.57 11.91 10.82
C ALA A 49 21.78 12.50 10.06
N HIS A 50 22.23 11.85 8.99
CA HIS A 50 23.32 12.36 8.15
C HIS A 50 22.94 13.68 7.46
N ALA A 51 21.70 13.80 6.96
CA ALA A 51 21.20 15.07 6.42
C ALA A 51 21.17 16.18 7.48
N ARG A 52 20.76 15.84 8.72
CA ARG A 52 20.76 16.78 9.86
C ARG A 52 22.17 17.21 10.29
N GLU A 53 23.12 16.27 10.31
CA GLU A 53 24.51 16.54 10.70
C GLU A 53 25.26 17.38 9.65
N HIS A 54 24.94 17.19 8.36
CA HIS A 54 25.39 18.09 7.29
C HIS A 54 24.80 19.51 7.45
N LEU A 55 23.52 19.64 7.77
CA LEU A 55 22.86 20.95 7.99
C LEU A 55 23.44 21.72 9.19
N GLU A 56 23.73 21.04 10.30
CA GLU A 56 24.41 21.64 11.46
C GLU A 56 25.83 22.13 11.13
N THR A 57 26.48 21.51 10.15
CA THR A 57 27.86 21.85 9.74
C THR A 57 27.91 22.98 8.70
N ASP A 58 26.94 23.05 7.78
CA ASP A 58 26.92 24.00 6.67
C ASP A 58 26.15 25.30 6.96
N GLY A 59 25.40 25.39 8.07
CA GLY A 59 24.78 26.64 8.54
C GLY A 59 23.69 27.22 7.62
N GLU A 60 23.24 26.46 6.63
CA GLU A 60 22.14 26.82 5.75
C GLU A 60 20.83 26.25 6.32
N ASP A 61 20.02 27.11 6.93
CA ASP A 61 18.61 26.81 7.23
C ASP A 61 17.86 26.63 5.90
N MET A 62 17.72 25.39 5.45
CA MET A 62 16.56 25.07 4.61
C MET A 62 15.41 24.77 5.55
N ASP A 63 14.41 25.67 5.55
CA ASP A 63 13.08 25.38 6.06
C ASP A 63 12.70 23.95 5.68
N GLU A 64 12.22 23.14 6.65
CA GLU A 64 11.59 21.85 6.35
C GLU A 64 10.74 22.05 5.10
N ASN A 65 11.02 21.31 4.02
CA ASN A 65 10.31 21.50 2.76
C ASN A 65 8.80 21.45 3.08
N GLU A 66 8.15 22.63 3.11
CA GLU A 66 6.82 22.80 3.73
C GLU A 66 5.82 21.84 3.09
N GLU A 67 6.05 21.52 1.81
CA GLU A 67 5.31 20.54 1.02
C GLU A 67 5.31 19.13 1.65
N VAL A 68 6.44 18.66 2.19
CA VAL A 68 6.57 17.34 2.83
C VAL A 68 5.88 17.32 4.19
N ALA A 69 6.05 18.38 4.99
CA ALA A 69 5.41 18.51 6.28
C ALA A 69 3.88 18.61 6.15
N ASP A 70 3.40 19.38 5.17
CA ASP A 70 1.98 19.55 4.90
C ASP A 70 1.35 18.29 4.31
N LYS A 71 2.07 17.56 3.45
CA LYS A 71 1.63 16.24 2.98
C LYS A 71 1.47 15.26 4.13
N ARG A 72 2.40 15.23 5.10
CA ARG A 72 2.30 14.37 6.29
C ARG A 72 1.10 14.74 7.17
N LYS A 73 0.84 16.04 7.37
CA LYS A 73 -0.34 16.52 8.11
C LYS A 73 -1.63 16.14 7.40
N MET A 74 -1.69 16.30 6.08
CA MET A 74 -2.85 15.93 5.25
C MET A 74 -3.14 14.43 5.33
N GLU A 75 -2.12 13.58 5.21
CA GLU A 75 -2.25 12.12 5.37
C GLU A 75 -2.81 11.76 6.76
N GLY A 76 -2.36 12.44 7.81
CA GLY A 76 -2.88 12.25 9.17
C GLY A 76 -4.36 12.64 9.31
N LEU A 77 -4.78 13.72 8.65
CA LEU A 77 -6.19 14.14 8.63
C LEU A 77 -7.06 13.15 7.84
N GLU A 78 -6.59 12.65 6.70
CA GLU A 78 -7.27 11.60 5.93
C GLU A 78 -7.47 10.34 6.77
N ASP A 79 -6.45 9.91 7.53
CA ASP A 79 -6.53 8.74 8.41
C ASP A 79 -7.56 8.95 9.53
N MET A 80 -7.64 10.15 10.11
CA MET A 80 -8.64 10.49 11.14
C MET A 80 -10.06 10.51 10.57
N LEU A 81 -10.26 11.09 9.39
CA LEU A 81 -11.55 11.14 8.71
C LEU A 81 -12.02 9.73 8.31
N ALA A 82 -11.11 8.89 7.81
CA ALA A 82 -11.40 7.50 7.48
C ALA A 82 -11.91 6.70 8.70
N ARG A 83 -11.43 7.01 9.91
CA ARG A 83 -11.90 6.39 11.16
C ARG A 83 -13.27 6.87 11.61
N LEU A 84 -13.66 8.10 11.25
CA LEU A 84 -14.92 8.73 11.65
C LEU A 84 -16.07 8.43 10.68
N THR A 85 -15.79 7.88 9.49
CA THR A 85 -16.81 7.61 8.47
C THR A 85 -17.41 6.21 8.68
N PRO A 86 -18.64 6.05 9.19
CA PRO A 86 -19.24 4.74 9.40
C PRO A 86 -19.83 4.27 8.07
N GLY A 87 -19.15 3.35 7.38
CA GLY A 87 -19.68 2.77 6.13
C GLY A 87 -18.63 2.30 5.13
N THR A 88 -17.37 2.69 5.29
CA THR A 88 -16.26 1.94 4.68
C THR A 88 -16.09 0.67 5.50
N ASN A 89 -15.90 -0.48 4.85
CA ASN A 89 -15.54 -1.76 5.49
C ASN A 89 -14.13 -1.69 6.12
N ALA A 90 -13.88 -0.68 6.97
CA ALA A 90 -12.73 -0.60 7.83
C ALA A 90 -12.92 -1.65 8.92
N MET A 91 -12.24 -2.78 8.73
CA MET A 91 -12.09 -3.80 9.76
C MET A 91 -11.65 -3.13 11.07
N PRO A 92 -12.16 -3.59 12.22
CA PRO A 92 -11.83 -2.98 13.51
C PRO A 92 -10.31 -3.04 13.71
N SER A 93 -9.70 -1.88 13.99
CA SER A 93 -8.26 -1.77 14.29
C SER A 93 -7.31 -2.16 13.14
N GLN A 94 -7.53 -1.71 11.90
CA GLN A 94 -6.44 -1.73 10.93
C GLN A 94 -5.36 -0.71 11.32
N ALA A 95 -4.38 -1.19 12.10
CA ALA A 95 -3.06 -0.60 12.15
C ALA A 95 -2.55 -0.38 10.71
N ARG A 96 -1.71 0.63 10.50
CA ARG A 96 -1.14 0.91 9.18
C ARG A 96 -0.56 -0.38 8.59
N PRO A 97 -0.83 -0.68 7.30
CA PRO A 97 -0.36 -1.92 6.68
C PRO A 97 1.13 -2.07 6.84
N THR A 98 1.58 -3.18 7.40
CA THR A 98 3.00 -3.45 7.63
C THR A 98 3.64 -4.09 6.40
N MET A 99 4.97 -4.13 6.36
CA MET A 99 5.70 -4.86 5.32
C MET A 99 5.33 -6.35 5.30
N ASP A 100 5.05 -6.96 6.46
CA ASP A 100 4.57 -8.34 6.57
C ASP A 100 3.20 -8.53 5.91
N ASP A 101 2.30 -7.55 6.03
CA ASP A 101 1.01 -7.56 5.34
C ASP A 101 1.20 -7.55 3.83
N VAL A 102 2.12 -6.74 3.31
CA VAL A 102 2.46 -6.72 1.88
C VAL A 102 3.05 -8.04 1.42
N HIS A 103 3.96 -8.63 2.19
CA HIS A 103 4.51 -9.96 1.89
C HIS A 103 3.41 -11.03 1.82
N ARG A 104 2.46 -10.99 2.75
CA ARG A 104 1.31 -11.90 2.77
C ARG A 104 0.40 -11.70 1.56
N LEU A 105 0.12 -10.45 1.17
CA LEU A 105 -0.65 -10.14 -0.03
C LEU A 105 0.06 -10.63 -1.30
N LYS A 106 1.38 -10.42 -1.40
CA LYS A 106 2.22 -10.91 -2.52
C LYS A 106 2.17 -12.43 -2.62
N TYR A 107 2.26 -13.13 -1.48
CA TYR A 107 2.16 -14.58 -1.44
C TYR A 107 0.78 -15.07 -1.92
N ARG A 108 -0.31 -14.51 -1.39
CA ARG A 108 -1.68 -14.83 -1.81
C ARG A 108 -1.89 -14.63 -3.32
N LEU A 109 -1.43 -13.49 -3.84
CA LEU A 109 -1.52 -13.19 -5.28
C LEU A 109 -0.73 -14.20 -6.13
N ARG A 110 0.44 -14.64 -5.66
CA ARG A 110 1.26 -15.64 -6.36
C ARG A 110 0.58 -17.00 -6.42
N VAL A 111 0.00 -17.45 -5.30
CA VAL A 111 -0.78 -18.70 -5.24
C VAL A 111 -1.98 -18.63 -6.19
N LEU A 112 -2.70 -17.51 -6.17
CA LEU A 112 -3.86 -17.26 -7.03
C LEU A 112 -3.47 -17.25 -8.52
N SER A 113 -2.35 -16.61 -8.86
CA SER A 113 -1.81 -16.57 -10.23
C SER A 113 -1.40 -17.95 -10.73
N LYS A 114 -0.73 -18.74 -9.87
CA LYS A 114 -0.36 -20.13 -10.18
C LYS A 114 -1.59 -21.01 -10.41
N ALA A 115 -2.62 -20.86 -9.58
CA ALA A 115 -3.89 -21.58 -9.76
C ALA A 115 -4.61 -21.19 -11.06
N ALA A 116 -4.49 -19.93 -11.49
CA ALA A 116 -5.02 -19.45 -12.77
C ALA A 116 -4.16 -19.87 -14.00
N GLY A 117 -3.05 -20.58 -13.79
CA GLY A 117 -2.11 -20.99 -14.84
C GLY A 117 -1.19 -19.88 -15.35
N LEU A 118 -1.15 -18.74 -14.66
CA LEU A 118 -0.27 -17.63 -14.96
C LEU A 118 1.04 -17.80 -14.17
N GLY A 119 2.07 -18.28 -14.85
CA GLY A 119 3.44 -18.44 -14.32
C GLY A 119 4.15 -17.10 -14.18
N ILE A 120 3.60 -16.17 -13.38
CA ILE A 120 4.19 -14.85 -13.18
C ILE A 120 5.39 -14.99 -12.24
N ASN A 121 6.59 -14.86 -12.80
CA ASN A 121 7.82 -14.74 -12.04
C ASN A 121 8.01 -13.27 -11.62
N TRP A 122 7.75 -13.00 -10.34
CA TRP A 122 8.01 -11.72 -9.71
C TRP A 122 9.49 -11.68 -9.30
N SER A 123 10.27 -10.78 -9.91
CA SER A 123 11.61 -10.41 -9.44
C SER A 123 11.53 -9.46 -8.23
#